data_AF-A0A7S2VLK1-F1
#
_entry.id   AF-A0A7S2VLK1-F1
#
_cell.length_a   1.000
_cell.length_b   1.000
_cell.length_c   1.000
_cell.angle_alpha   90.00
_cell.angle_beta   90.00
_cell.angle_gamma   90.00
#
_symmetry.space_group_name_H-M   'P 1'
#
loop_
_entity.id
_entity.type
_entity.pdbx_description
1 polymer ?
#
loop_
_entity_poly.entity_id
_entity_poly.type
_entity_poly.pdbx_seq_one_letter_code
_entity_poly.pdbx_strand_id
1 'polypeptide(L)'
;EEQRTMLGRLDEARAAARAAGARDVSSDGGCSLRCWELVQLVRMLRSDSDRAADELIDKTAKELRFSVAELAQFRKIFTKWVDIEAVGGTPAPGGEGGPGGGLAKAASKGLSTDTLLRLLQSMGMRITLKQKAELEAQAAKFQEPRQQRGGGCSQLDFPGFLRMMRWLIDSDFAGINDLAADAAQKKKSQPLHSQLLA
;
A
#
# COMPACT_ATOMS: atom_id res chain seq x y z
N GLU A 1 11.92 -10.10 -28.18
CA GLU A 1 11.93 -8.66 -27.87
C GLU A 1 12.49 -8.37 -26.48
N GLU A 2 12.07 -9.10 -25.45
CA GLU A 2 12.54 -8.94 -24.06
C GLU A 2 14.07 -8.89 -23.89
N GLN A 3 14.83 -9.74 -24.60
CA GLN A 3 16.30 -9.71 -24.56
C GLN A 3 16.88 -8.39 -25.04
N ARG A 4 16.31 -7.77 -26.09
CA ARG A 4 16.77 -6.46 -26.58
C ARG A 4 16.49 -5.37 -25.56
N THR A 5 15.31 -5.41 -24.93
CA THR A 5 14.94 -4.49 -23.84
C THR A 5 15.89 -4.64 -22.65
N MET A 6 16.25 -5.87 -22.29
CA MET A 6 17.20 -6.13 -21.20
C MET A 6 18.58 -5.59 -21.52
N LEU A 7 19.10 -5.82 -22.73
CA LEU A 7 20.39 -5.29 -23.17
C LEU A 7 20.42 -3.75 -23.14
N GLY A 8 19.34 -3.10 -23.59
CA GLY A 8 19.21 -1.64 -23.49
C GLY A 8 19.30 -1.13 -22.03
N ARG A 9 18.63 -1.83 -21.10
CA ARG A 9 18.72 -1.51 -19.66
C ARG A 9 20.13 -1.72 -19.09
N LEU A 10 20.91 -2.65 -19.63
CA LEU A 10 22.31 -2.82 -19.20
C LEU A 10 23.18 -1.63 -19.63
N ASP A 11 22.98 -1.12 -20.84
CA ASP A 11 23.70 0.05 -21.32
C ASP A 11 23.32 1.32 -20.53
N GLU A 12 22.04 1.48 -20.18
CA GLU A 12 21.59 2.53 -19.26
C GLU A 12 22.24 2.40 -17.87
N ALA A 13 22.35 1.17 -17.34
CA ALA A 13 22.99 0.91 -16.06
C ALA A 13 24.48 1.27 -16.08
N ARG A 14 25.18 0.97 -17.19
CA ARG A 14 26.58 1.35 -17.42
C ARG A 14 26.75 2.85 -17.46
N ALA A 15 25.90 3.55 -18.21
CA ALA A 15 25.90 5.01 -18.28
C ALA A 15 25.66 5.64 -16.90
N ALA A 16 24.71 5.12 -16.13
CA ALA A 16 24.43 5.57 -14.77
C ALA A 16 25.60 5.29 -13.80
N ALA A 17 26.29 4.16 -13.94
CA ALA A 17 27.48 3.84 -13.14
C ALA A 17 28.63 4.81 -13.45
N ARG A 18 28.87 5.13 -14.73
CA ARG A 18 29.86 6.13 -15.17
C ARG A 18 29.52 7.51 -14.63
N ALA A 19 28.26 7.93 -14.73
CA ALA A 19 27.79 9.22 -14.21
C ALA A 19 27.95 9.33 -12.68
N ALA A 20 27.86 8.20 -11.96
CA ALA A 20 28.11 8.13 -10.53
C ALA A 20 29.60 8.04 -10.15
N GLY A 21 30.53 8.12 -11.11
CA GLY A 21 31.97 8.12 -10.89
C GLY A 21 32.62 6.73 -10.77
N ALA A 22 31.93 5.65 -11.15
CA ALA A 22 32.53 4.32 -11.17
C ALA A 22 33.64 4.24 -12.25
N ARG A 23 34.85 3.87 -11.84
CA ARG A 23 36.03 3.76 -12.72
C ARG A 23 36.10 2.44 -13.47
N ASP A 24 35.50 1.40 -12.90
CA ASP A 24 35.54 0.05 -13.44
C ASP A 24 34.18 -0.32 -14.06
N VAL A 25 33.89 0.26 -15.23
CA VAL A 25 32.68 0.00 -16.03
C VAL A 25 33.09 -0.65 -17.35
N SER A 26 32.40 -1.70 -17.74
CA SER A 26 32.51 -2.42 -19.01
C SER A 26 32.13 -1.53 -20.19
N SER A 27 32.57 -1.89 -21.39
CA SER A 27 32.16 -1.22 -22.62
C SER A 27 30.68 -1.44 -22.92
N ASP A 28 30.04 -0.45 -23.54
CA ASP A 28 28.66 -0.53 -24.02
C ASP A 28 28.52 -1.70 -25.02
N GLY A 29 27.39 -2.41 -24.97
CA GLY A 29 27.17 -3.63 -25.76
C GLY A 29 27.95 -4.87 -25.33
N GLY A 30 28.79 -4.80 -24.29
CA GLY A 30 29.49 -5.96 -23.75
C GLY A 30 28.55 -6.98 -23.09
N CYS A 31 28.95 -8.26 -23.04
CA CYS A 31 28.21 -9.31 -22.30
C CYS A 31 28.64 -9.43 -20.84
N SER A 32 29.72 -8.76 -20.43
CA SER A 32 30.20 -8.75 -19.06
C SER A 32 29.49 -7.66 -18.23
N LEU A 33 29.21 -8.01 -16.98
CA LEU A 33 28.64 -7.11 -15.97
C LEU A 33 29.60 -7.01 -14.78
N ARG A 34 29.90 -5.78 -14.37
CA ARG A 34 30.68 -5.46 -13.18
C ARG A 34 29.74 -5.14 -12.01
N CYS A 35 30.28 -5.19 -10.79
CA CYS A 35 29.48 -5.02 -9.57
C CYS A 35 28.67 -3.71 -9.56
N TRP A 36 29.28 -2.57 -9.92
CA TRP A 36 28.60 -1.27 -9.94
C TRP A 36 27.48 -1.18 -10.98
N GLU A 37 27.64 -1.82 -12.13
CA GLU A 37 26.61 -1.89 -13.16
C GLU A 37 25.41 -2.70 -12.69
N LEU A 38 25.67 -3.84 -12.02
CA LEU A 38 24.62 -4.66 -11.40
C LEU A 38 23.86 -3.87 -10.34
N VAL A 39 24.55 -3.10 -9.49
CA VAL A 39 23.90 -2.25 -8.47
C VAL A 39 23.00 -1.20 -9.13
N GLN A 40 23.48 -0.52 -10.18
CA GLN A 40 22.66 0.48 -10.88
C GLN A 40 21.47 -0.16 -11.58
N LEU A 41 21.67 -1.33 -12.20
CA LEU A 41 20.58 -2.10 -12.81
C LEU A 41 19.50 -2.44 -11.78
N VAL A 42 19.89 -3.01 -10.63
CA VAL A 42 18.94 -3.35 -9.56
C VAL A 42 18.20 -2.11 -9.05
N ARG A 43 18.87 -0.97 -8.92
CA ARG A 43 18.24 0.30 -8.54
C ARG A 43 17.21 0.75 -9.58
N MET A 44 17.55 0.74 -10.86
CA MET A 44 16.62 1.10 -11.94
C MET A 44 15.41 0.17 -11.98
N LEU A 45 15.62 -1.14 -11.86
CA LEU A 45 14.53 -2.12 -11.81
C LEU A 45 13.60 -1.89 -10.63
N ARG A 46 14.14 -1.50 -9.46
CA ARG A 46 13.35 -1.11 -8.30
C ARG A 46 12.58 0.17 -8.54
N SER A 47 13.25 1.23 -9.04
CA SER A 47 12.60 2.50 -9.36
C SER A 47 11.48 2.34 -10.39
N ASP A 48 11.68 1.49 -11.40
CA ASP A 48 10.64 1.16 -12.37
C ASP A 48 9.46 0.44 -11.73
N SER A 49 9.72 -0.54 -10.86
CA SER A 49 8.69 -1.25 -10.12
C SER A 49 7.91 -0.33 -9.21
N ASP A 50 8.60 0.56 -8.49
CA ASP A 50 8.01 1.54 -7.57
C ASP A 50 7.14 2.53 -8.36
N ARG A 51 7.66 3.05 -9.49
CA ARG A 51 6.90 3.92 -10.40
C ARG A 51 5.65 3.24 -10.94
N ALA A 52 5.77 1.99 -11.40
CA ALA A 52 4.62 1.24 -11.91
C ALA A 52 3.56 0.99 -10.81
N ALA A 53 3.99 0.77 -9.57
CA ALA A 53 3.09 0.64 -8.43
C ALA A 53 2.38 1.96 -8.11
N ASP A 54 3.10 3.09 -8.09
CA ASP A 54 2.50 4.41 -7.87
C ASP A 54 1.52 4.79 -9.00
N GLU A 55 1.87 4.52 -10.27
CA GLU A 55 0.97 4.73 -11.41
C GLU A 55 -0.34 3.92 -11.30
N LEU A 56 -0.25 2.67 -10.83
CA LEU A 56 -1.41 1.82 -10.59
C LEU A 56 -2.30 2.37 -9.45
N ILE A 57 -1.67 2.86 -8.38
CA ILE A 57 -2.38 3.50 -7.26
C ILE A 57 -3.11 4.75 -7.74
N ASP A 58 -2.42 5.62 -8.49
CA ASP A 58 -3.00 6.86 -9.03
C ASP A 58 -4.15 6.58 -9.99
N LYS A 59 -4.01 5.57 -10.85
CA LYS A 59 -5.07 5.12 -11.75
C LYS A 59 -6.28 4.63 -10.96
N THR A 60 -6.05 3.77 -9.96
CA THR A 60 -7.12 3.22 -9.12
C THR A 60 -7.81 4.34 -8.32
N ALA A 61 -7.06 5.29 -7.77
CA ALA A 61 -7.62 6.43 -7.05
C ALA A 61 -8.52 7.30 -7.94
N LYS A 62 -8.11 7.56 -9.19
CA LYS A 62 -8.92 8.28 -10.18
C LYS A 62 -10.20 7.52 -10.55
N GLU A 63 -10.11 6.21 -10.76
CA GLU A 63 -11.27 5.36 -11.06
C GLU A 63 -12.29 5.36 -9.92
N LEU A 64 -11.83 5.30 -8.67
CA LEU A 64 -12.69 5.27 -7.47
C LEU A 64 -13.11 6.67 -6.96
N ARG A 65 -12.63 7.73 -7.64
CA ARG A 65 -12.88 9.15 -7.32
C ARG A 65 -12.43 9.56 -5.92
N PHE A 66 -11.33 8.99 -5.43
CA PHE A 66 -10.71 9.46 -4.19
C PHE A 66 -9.89 10.73 -4.44
N SER A 67 -9.99 11.67 -3.51
CA SER A 67 -9.12 12.84 -3.46
C SER A 67 -7.71 12.48 -2.97
N VAL A 68 -6.74 13.35 -3.26
CA VAL A 68 -5.35 13.18 -2.80
C VAL A 68 -5.26 13.13 -1.25
N ALA A 69 -6.10 13.91 -0.57
CA ALA A 69 -6.16 13.93 0.89
C ALA A 69 -6.68 12.61 1.47
N GLU A 70 -7.76 12.06 0.89
CA GLU A 70 -8.30 10.74 1.29
C GLU A 70 -7.28 9.63 1.01
N LEU A 71 -6.63 9.66 -0.15
CA LEU A 71 -5.60 8.69 -0.50
C LEU A 71 -4.44 8.69 0.51
N ALA A 72 -3.99 9.87 0.95
CA ALA A 72 -2.97 10.00 1.98
C ALA A 72 -3.44 9.42 3.34
N GLN A 73 -4.70 9.65 3.71
CA GLN A 73 -5.29 9.07 4.93
C GLN A 73 -5.37 7.53 4.83
N PHE A 74 -5.86 7.01 3.70
CA PHE A 74 -5.92 5.57 3.47
C PHE A 74 -4.55 4.91 3.47
N ARG A 75 -3.53 5.55 2.87
CA ARG A 75 -2.14 5.06 2.91
C ARG A 75 -1.64 4.98 4.35
N LYS A 76 -1.88 6.02 5.16
CA LYS A 76 -1.52 6.01 6.59
C LYS A 76 -2.20 4.90 7.38
N ILE A 77 -3.49 4.68 7.14
CA ILE A 77 -4.26 3.59 7.78
C ILE A 77 -3.67 2.23 7.35
N PHE A 78 -3.51 2.01 6.05
CA PHE A 78 -2.98 0.77 5.49
C PHE A 78 -1.61 0.41 6.07
N THR A 79 -0.64 1.34 6.01
CA THR A 79 0.71 1.11 6.53
C THR A 79 0.69 0.78 8.02
N LYS A 80 -0.10 1.51 8.82
CA LYS A 80 -0.25 1.24 10.26
C LYS A 80 -0.70 -0.20 10.51
N TRP A 81 -1.68 -0.70 9.75
CA TRP A 81 -2.21 -2.06 9.95
C TRP A 81 -1.28 -3.15 9.43
N VAL A 82 -0.56 -2.90 8.34
CA VAL A 82 0.50 -3.80 7.85
C VAL A 82 1.61 -3.92 8.90
N ASP A 83 1.99 -2.82 9.55
CA ASP A 83 3.01 -2.83 10.61
C ASP A 83 2.53 -3.63 11.84
N ILE A 84 1.27 -3.46 12.25
CA ILE A 84 0.66 -4.23 13.35
C ILE A 84 0.67 -5.74 13.06
N GLU A 85 0.35 -6.12 11.83
CA GLU A 85 0.35 -7.52 11.39
C GLU A 85 1.77 -8.11 11.36
N ALA A 86 2.76 -7.32 10.92
CA ALA A 86 4.16 -7.75 10.88
C ALA A 86 4.76 -8.04 12.28
N VAL A 87 4.27 -7.37 13.32
CA VAL A 87 4.75 -7.52 14.71
C VAL A 87 4.10 -8.72 15.43
N GLY A 88 3.17 -9.44 14.80
CA GLY A 88 2.58 -10.65 15.39
C GLY A 88 1.40 -10.39 16.33
N GLY A 89 0.72 -9.24 16.19
CA GLY A 89 -0.62 -9.05 16.74
C GLY A 89 -0.70 -8.84 18.25
N THR A 90 -0.53 -7.59 18.67
CA THR A 90 -1.51 -6.77 19.44
C THR A 90 -0.81 -5.42 19.62
N PRO A 91 -1.33 -4.31 19.05
CA PRO A 91 -0.72 -3.01 19.24
C PRO A 91 -0.90 -2.60 20.70
N ALA A 92 0.16 -2.69 21.49
CA ALA A 92 0.18 -2.07 22.81
C ALA A 92 -0.02 -0.56 22.63
N PRO A 93 -1.01 0.06 23.30
CA PRO A 93 -1.24 1.50 23.22
C PRO A 93 -0.11 2.21 23.99
N GLY A 94 0.96 2.59 23.29
CA GLY A 94 2.05 3.38 23.90
C GLY A 94 3.43 3.31 23.24
N GLY A 95 3.63 2.50 22.18
CA GLY A 95 4.91 2.46 21.49
C GLY A 95 5.09 3.59 20.49
N GLU A 96 5.74 4.68 20.89
CA GLU A 96 6.26 5.70 19.98
C GLU A 96 7.36 5.07 19.10
N GLY A 97 6.94 4.53 17.95
CA GLY A 97 7.83 3.94 16.94
C GLY A 97 8.66 5.02 16.26
N GLY A 98 9.99 4.90 16.37
CA GLY A 98 10.96 5.83 15.82
C GLY A 98 10.84 6.03 14.30
N PRO A 99 11.02 7.25 13.80
CA PRO A 99 10.88 7.58 12.38
C PRO A 99 12.17 7.26 11.64
N GLY A 100 12.31 6.06 11.06
CA GLY A 100 13.47 5.82 10.20
C GLY A 100 13.58 4.42 9.62
N GLY A 101 12.92 4.16 8.49
CA GLY A 101 13.39 3.12 7.56
C GLY A 101 12.38 2.15 6.94
N GLY A 102 11.06 2.33 7.09
CA GLY A 102 10.08 1.28 6.75
C GLY A 102 9.30 1.38 5.43
N LEU A 103 9.23 2.54 4.78
CA LEU A 103 8.19 2.79 3.75
C LEU A 103 8.30 1.88 2.51
N ALA A 104 9.51 1.53 2.07
CA ALA A 104 9.70 0.69 0.89
C ALA A 104 9.43 -0.81 1.14
N LYS A 105 9.48 -1.27 2.40
CA LYS A 105 9.27 -2.70 2.72
C LYS A 105 7.80 -3.01 2.97
N ALA A 106 7.01 -2.04 3.44
CA ALA A 106 5.57 -2.19 3.67
C ALA A 106 4.77 -2.38 2.37
N ALA A 107 5.25 -1.88 1.23
CA ALA A 107 4.55 -2.03 -0.06
C ALA A 107 4.49 -3.49 -0.56
N SER A 108 5.36 -4.37 -0.05
CA SER A 108 5.42 -5.78 -0.47
C SER A 108 4.54 -6.73 0.36
N LYS A 109 3.90 -6.25 1.43
CA LYS A 109 3.01 -7.04 2.26
C LYS A 109 1.60 -6.47 2.20
N GLY A 110 0.65 -7.28 1.74
CA GLY A 110 -0.76 -6.92 1.75
C GLY A 110 -1.39 -7.14 3.12
N LEU A 111 -2.57 -6.56 3.31
CA LEU A 111 -3.40 -6.78 4.51
C LEU A 111 -4.16 -8.10 4.39
N SER A 112 -4.09 -8.95 5.42
CA SER A 112 -5.00 -10.11 5.48
C SER A 112 -6.44 -9.68 5.74
N THR A 113 -7.39 -10.53 5.36
CA THR A 113 -8.82 -10.30 5.64
C THR A 113 -9.10 -10.20 7.14
N ASP A 114 -8.39 -10.95 7.98
CA ASP A 114 -8.53 -10.85 9.45
C ASP A 114 -8.04 -9.49 9.98
N THR A 115 -6.97 -8.93 9.42
CA THR A 115 -6.53 -7.57 9.75
C THR A 115 -7.55 -6.52 9.29
N LEU A 116 -8.15 -6.70 8.10
CA LEU A 116 -9.22 -5.84 7.63
C LEU A 116 -10.45 -5.88 8.55
N LEU A 117 -10.86 -7.07 9.02
CA LEU A 117 -11.95 -7.22 10.00
C LEU A 117 -11.64 -6.48 11.30
N ARG A 118 -10.41 -6.60 11.82
CA ARG A 118 -9.97 -5.86 13.02
C ARG A 118 -9.97 -4.35 12.79
N LEU A 119 -9.57 -3.88 11.61
CA LEU A 119 -9.66 -2.47 11.24
C LEU A 119 -11.11 -1.99 11.29
N LEU A 120 -12.05 -2.70 10.66
CA LEU A 120 -13.47 -2.35 10.65
C LEU A 120 -14.08 -2.35 12.06
N GLN A 121 -13.75 -3.36 12.88
CA GLN A 121 -14.17 -3.42 14.28
C GLN A 121 -13.61 -2.25 15.11
N SER A 122 -12.37 -1.82 14.83
CA SER A 122 -11.77 -0.66 15.50
C SER A 122 -12.47 0.67 15.19
N MET A 123 -13.23 0.73 14.08
CA MET A 123 -14.09 1.87 13.74
C MET A 123 -15.49 1.77 14.38
N GLY A 124 -15.74 0.76 15.21
CA GLY A 124 -17.02 0.55 15.90
C GLY A 124 -18.02 -0.31 15.15
N MET A 125 -17.63 -0.90 14.01
CA MET A 125 -18.53 -1.75 13.22
C MET A 125 -18.71 -3.12 13.87
N ARG A 126 -19.96 -3.58 13.96
CA ARG A 126 -20.29 -4.94 14.42
C ARG A 126 -20.48 -5.84 13.21
N ILE A 127 -19.52 -6.74 12.99
CA ILE A 127 -19.51 -7.61 11.83
C ILE A 127 -20.12 -8.97 12.20
N THR A 128 -21.18 -9.34 11.50
CA THR A 128 -21.82 -10.66 11.62
C THR A 128 -21.06 -11.71 10.82
N LEU A 129 -21.30 -13.00 11.10
CA LEU A 129 -20.65 -14.10 10.36
C LEU A 129 -20.97 -14.05 8.85
N LYS A 130 -22.21 -13.68 8.49
CA LYS A 130 -22.64 -13.52 7.10
C LYS A 130 -21.85 -12.40 6.41
N GLN A 131 -21.73 -11.26 7.06
CA GLN A 131 -20.94 -10.12 6.57
C GLN A 131 -19.46 -10.45 6.45
N LYS A 132 -18.90 -11.21 7.40
CA LYS A 132 -17.52 -11.72 7.29
C LYS A 132 -17.31 -12.54 6.02
N ALA A 133 -18.19 -13.51 5.74
CA ALA A 133 -18.11 -14.32 4.53
C ALA A 133 -18.25 -13.48 3.25
N GLU A 134 -19.11 -12.46 3.26
CA GLU A 134 -19.26 -11.52 2.15
C GLU A 134 -17.99 -10.68 1.93
N LEU A 135 -17.40 -10.18 3.00
CA LEU A 135 -16.14 -9.43 2.97
C LEU A 135 -15.00 -10.28 2.40
N GLU A 136 -14.88 -11.54 2.84
CA GLU A 136 -13.90 -12.50 2.33
C GLU A 136 -14.10 -12.77 0.83
N ALA A 137 -15.35 -12.97 0.40
CA ALA A 137 -15.67 -13.19 -1.00
C ALA A 137 -15.33 -11.96 -1.87
N GLN A 138 -15.54 -10.74 -1.36
CA GLN A 138 -15.16 -9.51 -2.07
C GLN A 138 -13.64 -9.30 -2.06
N ALA A 139 -12.95 -9.61 -0.96
CA ALA A 139 -11.50 -9.52 -0.87
C ALA A 139 -10.82 -10.40 -1.92
N ALA A 140 -11.37 -11.61 -2.14
CA ALA A 140 -10.90 -12.52 -3.17
C ALA A 140 -11.08 -11.97 -4.60
N LYS A 141 -12.15 -11.18 -4.86
CA LYS A 141 -12.38 -10.56 -6.17
C LYS A 141 -11.43 -9.41 -6.47
N PHE A 142 -11.00 -8.67 -5.44
CA PHE A 142 -10.12 -7.51 -5.62
C PHE A 142 -8.63 -7.87 -5.66
N GLN A 143 -8.27 -9.13 -5.37
CA GLN A 143 -6.90 -9.64 -5.51
C GLN A 143 -6.50 -9.75 -6.97
N GLU A 144 -5.32 -9.23 -7.29
CA GLU A 144 -4.78 -9.37 -8.65
C GLU A 144 -4.43 -10.84 -8.97
N PRO A 145 -4.68 -11.31 -10.21
CA PRO A 145 -4.37 -12.68 -10.63
C PRO A 145 -2.90 -13.06 -10.42
N ARG A 146 -1.99 -12.09 -10.43
CA ARG A 146 -0.55 -12.32 -10.20
C ARG A 146 -0.25 -12.93 -8.83
N GLN A 147 -1.09 -12.71 -7.83
CA GLN A 147 -0.86 -13.19 -6.46
C GLN A 147 -1.46 -14.58 -6.19
N GLN A 148 -2.29 -15.13 -7.09
CA GLN A 148 -2.96 -16.43 -6.87
C GLN A 148 -2.06 -17.66 -7.08
N ARG A 149 -0.81 -17.49 -7.55
CA ARG A 149 0.10 -18.63 -7.83
C ARG A 149 0.76 -19.25 -6.60
N GLY A 150 0.75 -18.59 -5.45
CA GLY A 150 1.19 -19.19 -4.19
C GLY A 150 -0.03 -19.40 -3.31
N GLY A 151 -0.34 -20.65 -2.92
CA GLY A 151 -1.47 -21.02 -2.05
C GLY A 151 -1.38 -20.48 -0.61
N GLY A 152 -0.92 -19.25 -0.45
CA GLY A 152 -0.89 -18.51 0.80
C GLY A 152 -2.19 -17.75 1.05
N CYS A 153 -2.34 -17.28 2.28
CA CYS A 153 -3.47 -16.47 2.71
C CYS A 153 -3.69 -15.27 1.78
N SER A 154 -4.95 -15.10 1.39
CA SER A 154 -5.48 -13.94 0.66
C SER A 154 -5.07 -12.62 1.31
N GLN A 155 -4.06 -11.95 0.76
CA GLN A 155 -3.62 -10.62 1.17
C GLN A 155 -4.08 -9.58 0.14
N LEU A 156 -4.56 -8.42 0.62
CA LEU A 156 -4.94 -7.28 -0.19
C LEU A 156 -3.78 -6.30 -0.28
N ASP A 157 -3.29 -6.04 -1.49
CA ASP A 157 -2.39 -4.93 -1.74
C ASP A 157 -3.09 -3.57 -1.56
N PHE A 158 -2.34 -2.47 -1.66
CA PHE A 158 -2.93 -1.14 -1.44
C PHE A 158 -4.01 -0.78 -2.47
N PRO A 159 -3.86 -1.03 -3.79
CA PRO A 159 -4.95 -0.85 -4.74
C PRO A 159 -6.20 -1.70 -4.43
N GLY A 160 -6.04 -2.98 -4.06
CA GLY A 160 -7.12 -3.85 -3.64
C GLY A 160 -7.82 -3.35 -2.38
N PHE A 161 -7.05 -2.82 -1.42
CA PHE A 161 -7.60 -2.16 -0.24
C PHE A 161 -8.42 -0.92 -0.60
N LEU A 162 -7.99 -0.08 -1.55
CA LEU A 162 -8.79 1.08 -1.99
C LEU A 162 -10.12 0.65 -2.62
N ARG A 163 -10.11 -0.39 -3.47
CA ARG A 163 -11.33 -0.95 -4.06
C ARG A 163 -12.27 -1.48 -2.97
N MET A 164 -11.72 -2.14 -1.96
CA MET A 164 -12.47 -2.61 -0.80
C MET A 164 -13.10 -1.44 -0.03
N MET A 165 -12.34 -0.39 0.29
CA MET A 165 -12.86 0.79 0.98
C MET A 165 -13.97 1.48 0.20
N ARG A 166 -13.85 1.57 -1.14
CA ARG A 166 -14.91 2.11 -1.99
C ARG A 166 -16.19 1.24 -1.91
N TRP A 167 -16.04 -0.07 -2.05
CA TRP A 167 -17.16 -1.01 -1.98
C TRP A 167 -17.89 -0.96 -0.62
N LEU A 168 -17.15 -0.84 0.48
CA LEU A 168 -17.71 -0.71 1.83
C LEU A 168 -18.61 0.52 1.96
N ILE A 169 -18.18 1.66 1.40
CA ILE A 169 -18.94 2.93 1.41
C ILE A 169 -20.17 2.81 0.51
N ASP A 170 -19.99 2.32 -0.72
CA ASP A 170 -21.06 2.25 -1.72
C ASP A 170 -22.16 1.24 -1.33
N SER A 171 -21.82 0.18 -0.59
CA SER A 171 -22.78 -0.86 -0.17
C SER A 171 -23.41 -0.61 1.20
N ASP A 172 -23.05 0.50 1.87
CA ASP A 172 -23.39 0.76 3.28
C ASP A 172 -23.10 -0.44 4.20
N PHE A 173 -21.93 -1.04 4.02
CA PHE A 173 -21.62 -2.30 4.68
C PHE A 173 -21.65 -2.14 6.19
N ALA A 174 -22.53 -2.88 6.86
CA ALA A 174 -22.75 -2.82 8.30
C ALA A 174 -23.12 -1.42 8.85
N GLY A 175 -23.84 -0.61 8.07
CA GLY A 175 -24.32 0.71 8.51
C GLY A 175 -23.18 1.72 8.69
N ILE A 176 -22.14 1.63 7.85
CA ILE A 176 -20.99 2.52 7.92
C ILE A 176 -21.39 3.99 7.67
N ASN A 177 -22.42 4.22 6.86
CA ASN A 177 -22.89 5.57 6.55
C ASN A 177 -23.58 6.20 7.76
N ASP A 178 -24.32 5.42 8.55
CA ASP A 178 -24.93 5.88 9.80
C ASP A 178 -23.84 6.27 10.82
N LEU A 179 -22.82 5.42 10.98
CA LEU A 179 -21.70 5.71 11.87
C LEU A 179 -20.92 6.96 11.44
N ALA A 180 -20.73 7.15 10.13
CA ALA A 180 -20.09 8.34 9.58
C ALA A 180 -20.93 9.60 9.82
N ALA A 181 -22.25 9.52 9.65
CA ALA A 181 -23.18 10.61 9.92
C ALA A 181 -23.15 11.00 11.41
N ASP A 182 -23.19 10.02 12.32
CA ASP A 182 -23.10 10.24 13.77
C ASP A 182 -21.78 10.88 14.18
N ALA A 183 -20.66 10.42 13.62
CA ALA A 183 -19.33 11.00 13.87
C ALA A 183 -19.25 12.46 13.38
N ALA A 184 -19.84 12.77 12.23
CA ALA A 184 -19.90 14.12 11.70
C ALA A 184 -20.78 15.04 12.58
N GLN A 185 -21.89 14.54 13.13
CA GLN A 185 -22.72 15.30 14.08
C GLN A 185 -22.00 15.57 15.39
N LYS A 186 -21.33 14.57 15.99
CA LYS A 186 -20.55 14.76 17.22
C LYS A 186 -19.48 15.84 17.08
N LYS A 187 -18.84 15.93 15.91
CA LYS A 187 -17.82 16.96 15.62
C LYS A 187 -18.42 18.37 15.52
N LYS A 188 -19.66 18.51 15.06
CA LYS A 188 -20.39 19.81 15.04
C LYS A 188 -20.81 20.25 16.44
N SER A 189 -21.16 19.29 17.30
CA SER A 189 -21.67 19.54 18.65
C SER A 189 -20.60 19.67 19.73
N GLN A 190 -19.31 19.58 19.41
CA GLN A 190 -18.24 19.97 20.34
C GLN A 190 -18.09 21.50 20.32
N PRO A 191 -18.67 22.25 21.29
CA PRO A 191 -18.50 23.69 21.35
C PRO A 191 -17.01 24.00 21.56
N LEU A 192 -16.56 25.10 20.95
CA LEU A 192 -15.21 25.69 21.02
C LEU A 192 -14.70 26.04 22.44
N HIS A 193 -15.33 25.51 23.49
CA HIS A 193 -15.17 25.94 24.87
C HIS A 193 -13.81 25.59 25.49
N SER A 194 -12.95 24.86 24.79
CA SER A 194 -11.59 24.54 25.21
C SER A 194 -10.49 25.45 24.63
N GLN A 195 -10.83 26.52 23.90
CA GLN A 195 -9.84 27.49 23.37
C GLN A 195 -9.71 28.80 24.17
N LEU A 196 -10.38 28.94 25.32
CA LEU A 196 -10.40 30.20 26.10
C LEU A 196 -9.78 30.11 27.50
N LEU A 197 -8.96 29.08 27.75
CA LEU A 197 -8.20 28.91 29.01
C LEU A 197 -6.70 28.70 28.75
N ALA A 198 -6.12 29.49 27.85
CA ALA A 198 -4.68 29.68 27.72
C ALA A 198 -4.35 31.17 27.75
#